data_AF-A0A2H0R1B1-F1
#
_entry.id   AF-A0A2H0R1B1-F1
#
_cell.length_a   1.000
_cell.length_b   1.000
_cell.length_c   1.000
_cell.angle_alpha   90.00
_cell.angle_beta   90.00
_cell.angle_gamma   90.00
#
_symmetry.space_group_name_H-M   'P 1'
#
loop_
_entity.id
_entity.type
_entity.pdbx_description
1 polymer ?
#
loop_
_entity_poly.entity_id
_entity_poly.type
_entity_poly.pdbx_seq_one_letter_code
_entity_poly.pdbx_strand_id
1 'polypeptide(L)'
;MKTRMQINVPVSYFKEDKSFVAYTPALDLSSAGKTLKEAEKNIAEAVSIFMEEILKNGTIDEVLSSLGWKKISKTKEWMPPIFVSHGLLPITV
;
A
#
# COMPACT_ATOMS: atom_id res chain seq x y z
N MET A 1 4.76 14.82 19.69
CA MET A 1 5.35 13.46 19.74
C MET A 1 5.00 12.77 18.43
N LYS A 2 5.93 12.59 17.49
CA LYS A 2 5.63 11.87 16.23
C LYS A 2 5.54 10.39 16.55
N THR A 3 4.33 9.86 16.64
CA THR A 3 4.09 8.41 16.75
C THR A 3 4.62 7.77 15.47
N ARG A 4 5.73 7.02 15.55
CA ARG A 4 6.24 6.26 14.39
C ARG A 4 5.49 4.93 14.34
N MET A 5 4.52 4.85 13.44
CA MET A 5 3.88 3.59 13.07
C MET A 5 4.73 2.93 11.98
N GLN A 6 5.24 1.72 12.24
CA GLN A 6 5.91 0.93 11.22
C GLN A 6 4.89 -0.02 10.60
N ILE A 7 4.72 0.06 9.28
CA ILE A 7 3.86 -0.85 8.52
C ILE A 7 4.65 -1.50 7.41
N ASN A 8 4.31 -2.76 7.12
CA ASN A 8 4.79 -3.47 5.95
C ASN A 8 3.58 -3.73 5.05
N VAL A 9 3.67 -3.33 3.79
CA VAL A 9 2.61 -3.56 2.79
C VAL A 9 3.19 -4.34 1.61
N PRO A 10 2.43 -5.29 1.03
CA PRO A 10 2.85 -5.94 -0.20
C PRO A 10 2.88 -4.93 -1.35
N VAL A 11 3.94 -4.96 -2.16
CA VAL A 11 4.07 -4.12 -3.36
C VAL A 11 4.35 -5.01 -4.56
N SER A 12 3.57 -4.82 -5.62
CA SER A 12 3.79 -5.41 -6.94
C SER A 12 4.45 -4.37 -7.84
N TYR A 13 5.44 -4.80 -8.63
CA TYR A 13 6.15 -3.93 -9.57
C TYR A 13 5.89 -4.39 -11.00
N PHE A 14 5.57 -3.44 -11.86
CA PHE A 14 5.24 -3.64 -13.27
C PHE A 14 6.22 -2.86 -14.14
N LYS A 15 6.64 -3.46 -15.25
CA LYS A 15 7.40 -2.77 -16.29
C LYS A 15 6.42 -2.29 -17.35
N GLU A 16 6.35 -0.99 -17.57
CA GLU A 16 5.53 -0.38 -18.63
C GLU A 16 6.46 0.38 -19.57
N ASP A 17 6.72 -0.15 -20.76
CA ASP A 17 7.65 0.41 -21.74
C ASP A 17 8.97 0.92 -21.14
N LYS A 18 9.06 2.24 -20.90
CA LYS A 18 10.24 2.94 -20.39
C LYS A 18 10.16 3.28 -18.89
N SER A 19 9.04 3.04 -18.23
CA SER A 19 8.80 3.27 -16.80
C SER A 19 8.62 1.96 -16.02
N PHE A 20 8.59 2.11 -14.70
CA PHE A 20 8.24 1.08 -13.73
C PHE A 20 7.10 1.63 -12.87
N VAL A 21 6.06 0.84 -12.65
CA VAL A 21 4.95 1.16 -11.76
C VAL A 21 5.05 0.27 -10.53
N ALA A 22 4.89 0.84 -9.36
CA ALA A 22 4.78 0.14 -8.10
C ALA A 22 3.34 0.31 -7.57
N TYR A 23 2.70 -0.78 -7.18
CA TYR A 23 1.33 -0.79 -6.69
C TYR A 23 1.23 -1.62 -5.42
N THR A 24 0.60 -1.06 -4.37
CA THR A 24 0.24 -1.79 -3.17
C THR A 24 -1.27 -1.99 -3.09
N PRO A 25 -1.78 -3.23 -3.31
CA PRO A 25 -3.20 -3.50 -3.21
C PRO A 25 -3.73 -3.36 -1.78
N ALA A 26 -2.85 -3.39 -0.77
CA ALA A 26 -3.26 -3.21 0.61
C ALA A 26 -3.78 -1.79 0.89
N LEU A 27 -3.35 -0.78 0.12
CA LEU A 27 -3.79 0.61 0.30
C LEU A 27 -4.48 1.17 -0.95
N ASP A 28 -4.61 0.36 -2.00
CA ASP A 28 -5.01 0.80 -3.34
C ASP A 28 -4.21 2.03 -3.84
N LEU A 29 -2.89 2.00 -3.59
CA LEU A 29 -1.98 3.09 -3.96
C LEU A 29 -0.98 2.63 -5.01
N SER A 30 -0.74 3.47 -6.00
CA SER A 30 0.32 3.29 -6.99
C SER A 30 1.21 4.51 -7.10
N SER A 31 2.43 4.28 -7.56
CA SER A 31 3.39 5.30 -7.95
C SER A 31 4.30 4.77 -9.05
N ALA A 32 5.09 5.62 -9.68
CA ALA A 32 5.92 5.23 -10.82
C ALA A 32 7.30 5.90 -10.80
N GLY A 33 8.24 5.32 -11.55
CA GLY A 33 9.58 5.85 -11.75
C GLY A 33 10.19 5.39 -13.07
N LYS A 34 11.26 6.04 -13.52
CA LYS A 34 12.02 5.63 -14.71
C LYS A 34 12.85 4.37 -14.46
N THR A 35 13.14 4.09 -13.19
CA THR A 35 13.85 2.88 -12.73
C THR A 35 13.05 2.17 -11.64
N LEU A 36 13.31 0.88 -11.43
CA LEU A 36 12.70 0.10 -10.34
C LEU A 36 12.93 0.77 -8.98
N LYS A 37 14.16 1.24 -8.73
CA LYS A 37 14.54 1.93 -7.48
C LYS A 37 13.79 3.25 -7.28
N GLU A 38 13.55 3.98 -8.37
CA GLU A 38 12.76 5.22 -8.31
C GLU A 38 11.29 4.91 -8.02
N ALA A 39 10.71 3.89 -8.66
CA ALA A 39 9.34 3.45 -8.36
C ALA A 39 9.19 2.99 -6.89
N GLU A 40 10.16 2.24 -6.37
CA GLU A 40 10.22 1.83 -4.95
C GLU A 40 10.30 3.02 -4.00
N LYS A 41 11.16 4.01 -4.28
CA LYS A 41 11.23 5.23 -3.48
C LYS A 41 9.90 5.98 -3.50
N ASN A 42 9.32 6.16 -4.68
CA ASN A 42 8.14 6.99 -4.85
C ASN A 42 6.89 6.34 -4.23
N ILE A 43 6.75 5.00 -4.28
CA ILE A 43 5.65 4.32 -3.57
C ILE A 43 5.82 4.39 -2.05
N ALA A 44 7.05 4.27 -1.53
CA ALA A 44 7.31 4.39 -0.10
C ALA A 44 6.94 5.79 0.43
N GLU A 45 7.26 6.83 -0.35
CA GLU A 45 6.87 8.21 -0.05
C GLU A 45 5.34 8.39 -0.09
N ALA A 46 4.68 7.89 -1.14
CA ALA A 46 3.22 7.97 -1.26
C ALA A 46 2.50 7.27 -0.09
N VAL A 47 2.95 6.08 0.31
CA VAL A 47 2.42 5.36 1.47
C VAL A 47 2.65 6.15 2.76
N SER A 48 3.83 6.75 2.93
CA SER A 48 4.11 7.58 4.11
C SER A 48 3.16 8.77 4.20
N ILE A 49 2.95 9.50 3.09
CA ILE A 49 2.05 10.65 3.04
C ILE A 49 0.61 10.22 3.36
N PHE A 50 0.13 9.15 2.72
CA PHE A 50 -1.21 8.62 2.95
C PHE A 50 -1.46 8.29 4.43
N MET A 51 -0.52 7.59 5.06
CA MET A 51 -0.63 7.22 6.47
C MET A 51 -0.59 8.44 7.40
N GLU A 52 0.27 9.43 7.10
CA GLU A 52 0.33 10.68 7.86
C GLU A 52 -1.00 11.45 7.76
N GLU A 53 -1.64 11.50 6.59
CA GLU A 53 -2.90 12.19 6.38
C GLU A 53 -4.05 11.56 7.16
N ILE A 54 -4.24 10.24 7.06
CA ILE A 54 -5.34 9.56 7.77
C ILE A 54 -5.14 9.58 9.29
N LEU A 55 -3.90 9.57 9.77
CA LEU A 55 -3.58 9.75 11.18
C LEU A 55 -3.89 11.17 11.64
N LYS A 56 -3.48 12.18 10.88
CA LYS A 56 -3.72 13.60 11.18
C LYS A 56 -5.20 13.93 11.21
N ASN A 57 -5.99 13.34 10.31
CA ASN A 57 -7.43 13.54 10.23
C ASN A 57 -8.24 12.66 11.20
N GLY A 58 -7.59 11.74 11.93
CA GLY A 58 -8.27 10.84 12.86
C GLY A 58 -9.15 9.78 12.17
N THR A 59 -8.92 9.51 10.88
CA THR A 59 -9.73 8.61 10.04
C THR A 59 -9.10 7.24 9.83
N ILE A 60 -7.99 6.92 10.53
CA ILE A 60 -7.25 5.66 10.36
C ILE A 60 -8.13 4.42 10.52
N ASP A 61 -9.01 4.40 11.53
CA ASP A 61 -9.89 3.25 11.79
C ASP A 61 -10.89 3.01 10.65
N GLU A 62 -11.50 4.07 10.13
CA GLU A 62 -12.46 4.01 9.03
C GLU A 62 -11.78 3.58 7.73
N VAL A 63 -10.70 4.28 7.36
CA VAL A 63 -10.02 4.07 6.08
C VAL A 63 -9.40 2.68 6.01
N LEU A 64 -8.61 2.27 7.01
CA LEU A 64 -7.94 0.96 6.97
C LEU A 64 -8.97 -0.19 7.01
N SER A 65 -10.04 -0.06 7.79
CA SER A 65 -11.11 -1.08 7.79
C SER A 65 -11.80 -1.19 6.43
N SER A 66 -12.03 -0.07 5.73
CA SER A 66 -12.61 -0.07 4.38
C SER A 66 -11.70 -0.75 3.34
N LEU A 67 -10.38 -0.69 3.54
CA LEU A 67 -9.36 -1.35 2.73
C LEU A 67 -9.14 -2.83 3.14
N GLY A 68 -9.96 -3.37 4.04
CA GLY A 68 -9.89 -4.76 4.47
C GLY A 68 -8.79 -5.06 5.50
N TRP A 69 -8.17 -4.04 6.09
CA TRP A 69 -7.24 -4.24 7.20
C TRP A 69 -7.98 -4.67 8.46
N LYS A 70 -7.28 -5.44 9.29
CA LYS A 70 -7.79 -5.93 10.56
C LYS A 70 -7.00 -5.33 11.71
N LYS A 71 -7.70 -4.69 12.64
CA LYS A 71 -7.10 -4.19 13.90
C LYS A 71 -6.98 -5.34 14.90
N ILE A 72 -5.76 -5.62 15.34
CA ILE A 72 -5.51 -6.61 16.40
C ILE A 72 -5.88 -5.99 17.75
N SER A 73 -6.96 -6.44 18.37
CA SER A 73 -7.49 -5.84 19.61
C SER A 73 -6.50 -5.81 20.78
N LYS A 74 -5.56 -6.77 20.83
CA LYS A 74 -4.56 -6.88 21.91
C LYS A 74 -3.39 -5.91 21.77
N THR A 75 -2.87 -5.71 20.55
CA THR A 75 -1.68 -4.90 20.29
C THR A 75 -2.00 -3.53 19.72
N LYS A 76 -3.25 -3.30 19.29
CA LYS A 76 -3.70 -2.14 18.49
C LYS A 76 -2.95 -1.98 17.17
N GLU A 77 -2.28 -3.01 16.72
CA GLU A 77 -1.61 -3.05 15.42
C GLU A 77 -2.64 -3.28 14.31
N TRP A 78 -2.27 -2.83 13.11
CA TRP A 78 -3.06 -2.99 11.91
C TRP A 78 -2.41 -4.04 11.02
N MET A 79 -3.16 -5.10 10.68
CA MET A 79 -2.72 -6.10 9.72
C MET A 79 -3.32 -5.80 8.35
N PRO A 80 -2.50 -5.72 7.29
CA PRO A 80 -3.00 -5.58 5.93
C PRO A 80 -3.73 -6.85 5.48
N PRO A 81 -4.56 -6.77 4.43
CA PRO A 81 -5.06 -7.96 3.75
C PRO A 81 -3.89 -8.86 3.30
N ILE A 82 -4.06 -10.16 3.50
CA ILE A 82 -3.04 -11.16 3.17
C ILE A 82 -3.11 -11.44 1.67
N PHE A 83 -1.98 -11.28 0.99
CA PHE A 83 -1.84 -11.67 -0.41
C PHE A 83 -1.93 -13.20 -0.54
N VAL A 84 -2.86 -13.71 -1.35
CA VAL A 84 -3.09 -15.15 -1.51
C VAL A 84 -2.37 -15.72 -2.73
N SER A 85 -2.53 -15.10 -3.91
CA SER A 85 -1.85 -15.52 -5.15
C SER A 85 -1.97 -14.45 -6.25
N HIS A 86 -1.12 -14.54 -7.28
CA HIS A 86 -1.27 -13.85 -8.56
C HIS A 86 -1.33 -14.89 -9.68
N GLY A 87 -2.10 -14.61 -10.73
CA GLY A 87 -2.22 -15.49 -11.89
C GLY A 87 -2.77 -14.76 -13.09
N LEU A 88 -2.61 -15.35 -14.27
CA LEU A 88 -3.24 -14.88 -15.50
C LEU A 88 -4.63 -15.52 -15.59
N LEU A 89 -5.67 -14.69 -15.67
CA LEU A 89 -7.01 -15.13 -15.99
C LEU A 89 -7.27 -14.80 -17.46
N PRO A 90 -7.38 -15.79 -18.37
CA PRO A 90 -7.70 -15.52 -19.76
C PRO A 90 -9.12 -14.96 -19.85
N ILE A 91 -9.25 -13.72 -20.32
CA ILE A 91 -10.54 -13.08 -20.58
C ILE A 91 -10.75 -13.02 -22.09
N THR A 92 -11.88 -13.54 -22.55
CA THR A 92 -12.36 -13.35 -23.93
C THR A 92 -13.48 -12.31 -23.88
N VAL A 93 -13.31 -11.24 -24.65
CA VAL A 93 -14.30 -10.18 -24.86
C VAL A 93 -15.01 -10.38 -26.19
#